data_AF-A0A8J3NRU7-F1
#
_entry.id   AF-A0A8J3NRU7-F1
#
_cell.length_a   1.000
_cell.length_b   1.000
_cell.length_c   1.000
_cell.angle_alpha   90.00
_cell.angle_beta   90.00
_cell.angle_gamma   90.00
#
_symmetry.space_group_name_H-M   'P 1'
#
loop_
_entity.id
_entity.type
_entity.pdbx_description
1 polymer ?
#
loop_
_entity_poly.entity_id
_entity_poly.type
_entity_poly.pdbx_seq_one_letter_code
_entity_poly.pdbx_strand_id
1 'polypeptide(L)' 'MSSPAFWFAADGSAVRLGDTVAMDPIALNLDRDAVGSIVGVTVLGWPIVEVTTGRHAGTRLGIQPAQILLRVRRAQG' A
#
# COMPACT_ATOMS: atom_id res chain seq x y z
N MET A 1 18.95 -7.51 13.84
CA MET A 1 18.51 -7.01 12.53
C MET A 1 17.07 -7.47 12.33
N SER A 2 16.09 -6.58 12.38
CA SER A 2 14.71 -6.92 11.99
C SER A 2 14.70 -7.14 10.48
N SER A 3 14.32 -8.34 10.03
CA SER A 3 14.11 -8.64 8.62
C SER A 3 13.25 -7.56 7.96
N PRO A 4 13.50 -7.19 6.71
CA PRO A 4 12.57 -6.33 5.98
C PRO A 4 11.23 -7.06 5.94
N ALA A 5 10.20 -6.48 6.57
CA ALA A 5 8.83 -6.94 6.38
C ALA A 5 8.46 -6.58 4.94
N PHE A 6 8.37 -7.60 4.09
CA PHE A 6 7.84 -7.45 2.74
C PHE A 6 6.47 -8.12 2.68
N TRP A 7 5.55 -7.50 1.94
CA TRP A 7 4.23 -8.03 1.63
C TRP A 7 4.15 -8.32 0.14
N PHE A 8 3.08 -8.97 -0.31
CA PHE A 8 2.88 -9.27 -1.72
C PHE A 8 1.67 -8.52 -2.25
N ALA A 9 1.84 -7.85 -3.39
CA ALA A 9 0.75 -7.29 -4.18
C ALA A 9 -0.03 -8.38 -4.92
N ALA A 10 -1.21 -8.04 -5.47
CA ALA A 10 -2.09 -8.95 -6.18
C ALA A 10 -1.44 -9.52 -7.45
N ASP A 11 -0.48 -8.79 -8.04
CA ASP A 11 0.35 -9.25 -9.15
C ASP A 11 1.51 -10.16 -8.73
N GLY A 12 1.63 -10.48 -7.43
CA GLY A 12 2.69 -11.30 -6.86
C GLY A 12 3.99 -10.54 -6.57
N SER A 13 4.06 -9.23 -6.85
CA SER A 13 5.24 -8.42 -6.59
C SER A 13 5.46 -8.23 -5.09
N ALA A 14 6.70 -8.44 -4.63
CA ALA A 14 7.09 -8.05 -3.28
C ALA A 14 7.12 -6.52 -3.13
N VAL A 15 6.45 -6.02 -2.11
CA VAL A 15 6.44 -4.61 -1.69
C VAL A 15 7.01 -4.48 -0.28
N ARG A 16 7.61 -3.34 0.02
CA ARG A 16 8.27 -3.06 1.30
C ARG A 16 7.92 -1.66 1.80
N LEU A 17 8.29 -1.38 3.05
CA LEU A 17 8.24 -0.02 3.59
C LEU A 17 8.94 0.97 2.64
N GLY A 18 8.29 2.09 2.39
CA GLY A 18 8.71 3.13 1.46
C GLY A 18 8.26 2.95 0.01
N ASP A 19 7.77 1.77 -0.39
CA ASP A 19 7.25 1.60 -1.75
C ASP A 19 5.93 2.37 -1.92
N THR A 20 5.76 2.99 -3.09
CA THR A 20 4.49 3.59 -3.52
C THR A 20 3.68 2.61 -4.33
N VAL A 21 2.40 2.50 -3.99
CA VAL A 21 1.54 1.43 -4.44
C VAL A 21 0.15 1.96 -4.78
N ALA A 22 -0.42 1.47 -5.88
CA ALA A 22 -1.80 1.78 -6.27
C ALA A 22 -2.77 0.87 -5.53
N MET A 23 -3.84 1.39 -4.96
CA MET A 23 -4.81 0.62 -4.16
C MET A 23 -6.03 0.24 -5.00
N ASP A 24 -6.76 -0.81 -4.58
CA ASP A 24 -8.07 -1.11 -5.18
C ASP A 24 -9.11 -0.10 -4.66
N PRO A 25 -9.63 0.80 -5.52
CA PRO A 25 -10.53 1.85 -5.10
C PRO A 25 -11.93 1.34 -4.77
N ILE A 26 -12.36 0.21 -5.34
CA ILE A 26 -13.68 -0.36 -5.09
C ILE A 26 -13.67 -1.07 -3.73
N ALA A 27 -12.65 -1.89 -3.49
CA ALA A 27 -12.52 -2.64 -2.24
C ALA A 27 -12.36 -1.72 -1.02
N LEU A 28 -11.72 -0.56 -1.20
CA LEU A 28 -11.42 0.39 -0.11
C LEU A 28 -12.29 1.65 -0.12
N ASN A 29 -13.27 1.75 -1.04
CA ASN A 29 -14.09 2.95 -1.23
C ASN A 29 -13.25 4.23 -1.37
N LEU A 30 -12.26 4.20 -2.26
CA LEU A 30 -11.34 5.31 -2.56
C LEU A 30 -11.59 5.85 -3.98
N ASP A 31 -10.94 6.96 -4.31
CA ASP A 31 -10.90 7.44 -5.69
C ASP A 31 -10.12 6.51 -6.61
N ARG A 32 -10.48 6.49 -7.90
CA ARG A 32 -9.94 5.53 -8.89
C ARG A 32 -8.43 5.64 -9.11
N ASP A 33 -7.82 6.75 -8.70
CA ASP A 33 -6.40 7.06 -8.82
C ASP A 33 -5.69 7.13 -7.47
N ALA A 34 -6.28 6.53 -6.42
CA ALA A 34 -5.67 6.50 -5.10
C ALA A 34 -4.36 5.69 -5.11
N VAL A 35 -3.26 6.41 -4.94
CA VAL A 35 -1.92 5.86 -4.70
C VAL A 35 -1.46 6.28 -3.31
N GLY A 36 -0.54 5.51 -2.73
CA GLY A 36 -0.01 5.83 -1.42
C GLY A 36 1.30 5.10 -1.13
N SER A 37 2.02 5.58 -0.11
CA SER A 37 3.27 4.97 0.32
C SER A 37 3.07 4.06 1.52
N ILE A 38 3.78 2.93 1.56
CA ILE A 38 3.77 2.05 2.74
C ILE A 38 4.65 2.67 3.83
N VAL A 39 4.02 3.20 4.88
CA VAL A 39 4.72 3.99 5.93
C VAL A 39 4.87 3.26 7.24
N GLY A 40 4.20 2.11 7.41
CA GLY A 40 4.25 1.37 8.65
C GLY A 40 3.58 0.01 8.56
N VAL A 41 3.41 -0.59 9.73
CA VAL A 41 2.80 -1.91 9.89
C VAL A 41 1.82 -1.86 11.06
N THR A 42 0.65 -2.47 10.90
CA THR A 42 -0.29 -2.64 12.00
C THR A 42 0.24 -3.65 13.02
N VAL A 43 -0.36 -3.68 14.22
CA VAL A 43 -0.04 -4.70 15.24
C VAL A 43 -0.30 -6.14 14.77
N LEU A 44 -1.12 -6.32 13.74
CA LEU A 44 -1.44 -7.62 13.13
C LEU A 44 -0.50 -7.97 11.96
N GLY A 45 0.53 -7.16 11.70
CA GLY A 45 1.53 -7.42 10.67
C GLY A 45 1.14 -6.96 9.26
N TRP A 46 0.08 -6.15 9.11
CA TRP A 46 -0.39 -5.67 7.81
C TRP A 46 0.22 -4.32 7.44
N PRO A 47 0.47 -4.02 6.15
CA PRO A 47 1.00 -2.72 5.76
C PRO A 47 0.02 -1.59 6.06
N ILE A 48 0.56 -0.44 6.48
CA ILE A 48 -0.16 0.83 6.57
C ILE A 48 0.25 1.68 5.37
N VAL A 49 -0.72 2.08 4.56
CA VAL A 49 -0.54 2.95 3.39
C VAL A 49 -1.06 4.35 3.70
N GLU A 50 -0.23 5.37 3.48
CA GLU A 50 -0.64 6.78 3.50
C GLU A 50 -1.05 7.21 2.10
N VAL A 51 -2.34 7.51 1.92
CA VAL A 51 -2.93 7.92 0.64
C VAL A 51 -2.43 9.32 0.29
N THR A 52 -1.89 9.49 -0.91
CA THR A 52 -1.27 10.76 -1.33
C THR A 52 -2.12 11.57 -2.31
N THR A 53 -3.17 10.97 -2.91
CA THR A 53 -4.01 11.59 -3.95
C THR A 53 -5.49 11.33 -3.71
N GLY A 54 -6.34 12.21 -4.25
CA GLY A 54 -7.80 12.12 -4.16
C GLY A 54 -8.41 12.74 -2.90
N ARG A 55 -9.73 12.55 -2.73
CA ARG A 55 -10.56 12.94 -1.59
C ARG A 55 -10.04 12.40 -0.25
N HIS A 56 -9.33 11.27 -0.28
CA HIS A 56 -8.80 10.61 0.91
C HIS A 56 -7.32 10.89 1.17
N ALA A 57 -6.71 11.86 0.48
CA ALA A 57 -5.33 12.26 0.72
C ALA A 57 -5.05 12.56 2.21
N GLY A 58 -3.90 12.07 2.72
CA GLY A 58 -3.50 12.13 4.13
C GLY A 58 -4.10 11.04 5.01
N THR A 59 -5.02 10.22 4.48
CA THR A 59 -5.59 9.10 5.24
C THR A 59 -4.60 7.95 5.34
N ARG A 60 -4.50 7.33 6.52
CA ARG A 60 -3.71 6.11 6.75
C ARG A 60 -4.62 4.90 6.79
N LEU A 61 -4.35 3.91 5.93
CA LEU A 61 -5.17 2.71 5.79
C LEU A 61 -4.34 1.48 6.14
N GLY A 62 -4.82 0.66 7.08
CA GLY A 62 -4.29 -0.69 7.28
C GLY A 62 -4.86 -1.62 6.23
N ILE A 63 -4.01 -2.20 5.38
CA ILE A 63 -4.46 -3.00 4.24
C ILE A 63 -4.13 -4.48 4.47
N GLN A 64 -5.13 -5.36 4.45
CA GLN A 64 -4.86 -6.80 4.51
C GLN A 64 -4.26 -7.31 3.19
N PRO A 65 -3.19 -8.13 3.20
CA PRO A 65 -2.55 -8.74 2.02
C PRO A 65 -3.48 -9.32 0.95
N ALA A 66 -4.64 -9.86 1.34
CA ALA A 66 -5.62 -10.39 0.38
C ALA A 66 -6.33 -9.30 -0.46
N GLN A 67 -6.22 -8.03 -0.07
CA GLN A 67 -6.90 -6.88 -0.68
C GLN A 67 -5.96 -6.05 -1.59
N ILE A 68 -4.74 -6.53 -1.87
CA ILE A 68 -3.59 -5.64 -2.07
C ILE A 68 -3.23 -5.34 -3.52
N LEU A 69 -3.25 -4.04 -3.80
CA LEU A 69 -2.40 -3.27 -4.69
C LEU A 69 -2.36 -3.69 -6.17
N LEU A 70 -3.12 -2.95 -6.98
CA LEU A 70 -3.28 -3.19 -8.41
C LEU A 70 -1.99 -2.95 -9.22
N ARG A 71 -1.04 -2.15 -8.71
CA ARG A 71 0.24 -1.87 -9.38
C ARG A 71 1.29 -1.31 -8.43
N VAL A 72 2.51 -1.86 -8.49
CA VAL A 72 3.68 -1.27 -7.83
C VAL A 72 4.31 -0.24 -8.77
N ARG A 73 4.51 0.99 -8.31
CA ARG A 73 5.33 1.98 -9.03
C ARG A 73 6.58 2.23 -8.20
N ARG A 74 7.63 1.42 -8.41
CA ARG A 74 8.94 1.67 -7.81
C ARG A 74 9.53 2.93 -8.43
N ALA A 75 9.94 3.88 -7.60
CA ALA A 75 10.79 4.97 -8.07
C ALA A 75 12.05 4.33 -8.68
N GLN A 76 12.27 4.53 -9.98
CA GLN A 76 13.53 4.17 -10.61
C GLN A 76 14.57 5.14 -10.05
N GLY A 77 15.47 4.61 -9.22
CA GLY A 77 16.74 5.26 -8.92
C GLY A 77 17.70 5.11 -10.08
#